data_AF-A0A4R7DH15-F1
#
_entry.id   AF-A0A4R7DH15-F1
#
_cell.length_a   1.000
_cell.length_b   1.000
_cell.length_c   1.000
_cell.angle_alpha   90.00
_cell.angle_beta   90.00
_cell.angle_gamma   90.00
#
_symmetry.space_group_name_H-M   'P 1'
#
loop_
_entity.id
_entity.type
_entity.pdbx_description
1 polymer ?
#
loop_
_entity_poly.entity_id
_entity_poly.type
_entity_poly.pdbx_seq_one_letter_code
_entity_poly.pdbx_strand_id
1 'polypeptide(L)'
;MKLLLIIIALLMTNACAAENQALCDTEDRYEAASHFSDFVQKVNFKYALEDIEGLNNEQIIEQVARTDEDYRAILNNFNVKSYFEDDNVVMLMCEGDSLIIEDAGCTAKVEKVFECGERPACALSTNAFKVCN
;
A
#
# COMPACT_ATOMS: atom_id res chain seq x y z
N MET A 1 -19.29 25.98 40.63
CA MET A 1 -19.92 25.57 39.35
C MET A 1 -19.09 25.91 38.11
N LYS A 2 -18.20 26.91 38.12
CA LYS A 2 -17.31 27.22 36.96
C LYS A 2 -16.23 26.16 36.68
N LEU A 3 -15.67 25.53 37.71
CA LEU A 3 -14.64 24.49 37.57
C LEU A 3 -15.14 23.20 36.88
N LEU A 4 -16.41 22.84 37.09
CA LEU A 4 -17.00 21.60 36.54
C LEU A 4 -17.20 21.70 35.02
N LEU A 5 -17.52 22.90 34.51
CA LEU A 5 -17.64 23.17 33.08
C LEU A 5 -16.29 23.13 32.34
N ILE A 6 -15.19 23.50 33.01
CA ILE A 6 -13.85 23.49 32.43
C ILE A 6 -13.33 22.05 32.28
N ILE A 7 -13.60 21.18 33.26
CA ILE A 7 -13.20 19.77 33.21
C ILE A 7 -13.95 19.02 32.09
N ILE A 8 -15.24 19.28 31.92
CA ILE A 8 -16.05 18.70 30.84
C ILE A 8 -15.56 19.16 29.46
N ALA A 9 -15.15 20.43 29.32
CA ALA A 9 -14.60 20.94 28.07
C ALA A 9 -13.22 20.32 27.71
N LEU A 10 -12.36 20.07 28.71
CA LEU A 10 -11.05 19.42 28.53
C LEU A 10 -11.16 17.93 28.17
N LEU A 11 -12.22 17.24 28.64
CA LEU A 11 -12.46 15.83 28.29
C LEU A 11 -12.97 15.67 26.86
N MET A 12 -13.70 16.66 26.32
CA MET A 12 -14.21 16.61 24.94
C MET A 12 -13.15 16.93 23.87
N THR A 13 -12.05 17.61 24.20
CA THR A 13 -10.99 17.91 23.23
C THR A 13 -10.04 16.74 22.96
N ASN A 14 -9.97 15.76 23.86
CA ASN A 14 -9.09 14.58 23.69
C ASN A 14 -9.77 13.43 22.91
N ALA A 15 -11.10 13.43 22.80
CA ALA A 15 -11.84 12.37 22.09
C ALA A 15 -11.61 12.42 20.58
N CYS A 16 -11.46 13.61 20.00
CA CYS A 16 -11.27 13.79 18.56
C CYS A 16 -9.83 13.42 18.10
N ALA A 17 -8.84 13.55 18.98
CA ALA A 17 -7.47 13.13 18.69
C ALA A 17 -7.30 11.60 18.75
N ALA A 18 -8.04 10.92 19.64
CA ALA A 18 -7.99 9.47 19.79
C ALA A 18 -8.66 8.72 18.63
N GLU A 19 -9.71 9.27 18.02
CA GLU A 19 -10.42 8.65 16.89
C GLU A 19 -9.55 8.65 15.61
N ASN A 20 -8.84 9.75 15.34
CA ASN A 20 -7.86 9.82 14.24
C ASN A 20 -6.65 8.91 14.46
N GLN A 21 -6.31 8.59 15.71
CA GLN A 21 -5.18 7.71 16.04
C GLN A 21 -5.58 6.24 16.17
N ALA A 22 -6.86 5.92 16.39
CA ALA A 22 -7.39 4.55 16.36
C ALA A 22 -7.59 4.01 14.93
N LEU A 23 -7.69 4.89 13.94
CA LEU A 23 -7.67 4.58 12.50
C LEU A 23 -6.25 4.41 11.94
N CYS A 24 -5.25 4.38 12.81
CA CYS A 24 -3.84 4.48 12.49
C CYS A 24 -3.08 3.34 13.15
N ASP A 25 -2.32 2.59 12.35
CA ASP A 25 -1.66 1.34 12.75
C ASP A 25 -2.61 0.28 13.29
N THR A 26 -3.50 -0.20 12.40
CA THR A 26 -4.15 -1.49 12.63
C THR A 26 -3.22 -2.61 12.17
N GLU A 27 -3.21 -3.72 12.91
CA GLU A 27 -2.56 -4.97 12.52
C GLU A 27 -2.90 -5.33 11.07
N ASP A 28 -4.18 -5.14 10.71
CA ASP A 28 -4.73 -5.34 9.36
C ASP A 28 -3.97 -4.56 8.26
N ARG A 29 -3.46 -3.35 8.54
CA ARG A 29 -2.72 -2.56 7.52
C ARG A 29 -1.31 -3.09 7.32
N TYR A 30 -0.64 -3.53 8.38
CA TYR A 30 0.66 -4.17 8.25
C TYR A 30 0.55 -5.52 7.55
N GLU A 31 -0.48 -6.29 7.90
CA GLU A 31 -0.81 -7.54 7.23
C GLU A 31 -1.08 -7.29 5.73
N ALA A 32 -1.95 -6.34 5.39
CA ALA A 32 -2.22 -5.96 4.00
C ALA A 32 -0.95 -5.49 3.25
N ALA A 33 -0.09 -4.69 3.89
CA ALA A 33 1.17 -4.26 3.28
C ALA A 33 2.15 -5.43 3.07
N SER A 34 2.18 -6.40 3.98
CA SER A 34 2.97 -7.62 3.84
C SER A 34 2.48 -8.47 2.67
N HIS A 35 1.18 -8.73 2.58
CA HIS A 35 0.58 -9.46 1.45
C HIS A 35 0.76 -8.71 0.14
N PHE A 36 0.66 -7.38 0.15
CA PHE A 36 0.96 -6.55 -1.01
C PHE A 36 2.41 -6.72 -1.46
N SER A 37 3.39 -6.67 -0.55
CA SER A 37 4.80 -6.83 -0.91
C SER A 37 5.08 -8.19 -1.57
N ASP A 38 4.47 -9.27 -1.06
CA ASP A 38 4.57 -10.61 -1.67
C ASP A 38 3.85 -10.67 -3.03
N PHE A 39 2.68 -10.03 -3.15
CA PHE A 39 1.97 -9.91 -4.41
C PHE A 39 2.80 -9.22 -5.49
N VAL A 40 3.42 -8.08 -5.18
CA VAL A 40 4.27 -7.33 -6.11
C VAL A 40 5.48 -8.15 -6.54
N GLN A 41 6.13 -8.88 -5.62
CA GLN A 41 7.23 -9.79 -5.96
C GLN A 41 6.79 -10.88 -6.95
N LYS A 42 5.60 -11.47 -6.77
CA LYS A 42 5.10 -12.48 -7.71
C LYS A 42 4.68 -11.90 -9.05
N VAL A 43 4.12 -10.69 -9.09
CA VAL A 43 3.86 -9.96 -10.33
C VAL A 43 5.17 -9.68 -11.07
N ASN A 44 6.18 -9.19 -10.36
CA ASN A 44 7.50 -8.92 -10.93
C ASN A 44 8.17 -10.19 -11.45
N PHE A 45 8.14 -11.29 -10.68
CA PHE A 45 8.64 -12.59 -11.11
C PHE A 45 7.95 -13.06 -12.40
N LYS A 46 6.62 -12.97 -12.46
CA LYS A 46 5.86 -13.34 -13.66
C LYS A 46 6.21 -12.46 -14.85
N TYR A 47 6.32 -11.15 -14.65
CA TYR A 47 6.64 -10.19 -15.70
C TYR A 47 8.06 -10.37 -16.25
N ALA A 48 9.04 -10.59 -15.39
CA ALA A 48 10.46 -10.61 -15.76
C ALA A 48 10.96 -11.99 -16.22
N LEU A 49 10.39 -13.10 -15.72
CA LEU A 49 10.98 -14.43 -15.84
C LEU A 49 10.07 -15.50 -16.45
N GLU A 50 8.77 -15.25 -16.56
CA GLU A 50 7.84 -16.20 -17.18
C GLU A 50 7.47 -15.80 -18.61
N ASP A 51 6.91 -16.76 -19.36
CA ASP A 51 6.31 -16.48 -20.65
C ASP A 51 4.98 -15.75 -20.47
N ILE A 52 4.96 -14.49 -20.91
CA ILE A 52 3.81 -13.59 -20.87
C ILE A 52 3.30 -13.23 -22.26
N GLU A 53 3.68 -13.99 -23.30
CA GLU A 53 3.29 -13.70 -24.68
C GLU A 53 1.76 -13.58 -24.82
N GLY A 54 1.32 -12.46 -25.38
CA GLY A 54 -0.10 -12.17 -25.60
C GLY A 54 -0.86 -11.67 -24.35
N LEU A 55 -0.20 -11.48 -23.22
CA LEU A 55 -0.78 -10.85 -22.03
C LEU A 55 -0.42 -9.36 -21.97
N ASN A 56 -1.38 -8.54 -21.58
CA ASN A 56 -1.11 -7.17 -21.14
C ASN A 56 -0.83 -7.12 -19.62
N ASN A 57 -0.33 -5.98 -19.14
CA ASN A 57 0.05 -5.79 -17.74
C ASN A 57 -1.09 -6.05 -16.74
N GLU A 58 -2.32 -5.66 -17.08
CA GLU A 58 -3.50 -5.90 -16.25
C GLU A 58 -3.82 -7.41 -16.15
N GLN A 59 -3.71 -8.14 -17.26
CA GLN A 59 -3.89 -9.59 -17.30
C GLN A 59 -2.81 -10.33 -16.51
N ILE A 60 -1.58 -9.84 -16.49
CA ILE A 60 -0.49 -10.39 -15.66
C ILE A 60 -0.85 -10.25 -14.18
N ILE A 61 -1.24 -9.06 -13.76
CA ILE A 61 -1.67 -8.76 -12.38
C ILE A 61 -2.87 -9.63 -11.99
N GLU A 62 -3.90 -9.71 -12.83
CA GLU A 62 -5.08 -10.54 -12.58
C GLU A 62 -4.75 -12.03 -12.44
N GLN A 63 -3.84 -12.55 -13.27
CA GLN A 63 -3.44 -13.95 -13.18
C GLN A 63 -2.75 -14.24 -11.84
N VAL A 64 -1.83 -13.38 -11.41
CA VAL A 64 -1.18 -13.53 -10.09
C VAL A 64 -2.21 -13.39 -8.97
N ALA A 65 -3.11 -12.40 -9.04
CA ALA A 65 -4.14 -12.21 -8.01
C ALA A 65 -5.12 -13.38 -7.88
N ARG A 66 -5.26 -14.23 -8.89
CA ARG A 66 -6.09 -15.45 -8.81
C ARG A 66 -5.41 -16.61 -8.10
N THR A 67 -4.10 -16.52 -7.85
CA THR A 67 -3.33 -17.59 -7.20
C THR A 67 -3.48 -17.61 -5.68
N ASP A 68 -3.87 -16.48 -5.07
CA ASP A 68 -3.99 -16.31 -3.63
C ASP A 68 -5.18 -15.40 -3.30
N GLU A 69 -5.93 -15.73 -2.25
CA GLU A 69 -7.09 -14.94 -1.84
C GLU A 69 -6.70 -13.59 -1.24
N ASP A 70 -5.53 -13.49 -0.62
CA ASP A 70 -5.04 -12.25 -0.03
C ASP A 70 -4.71 -11.23 -1.12
N TYR A 71 -4.10 -11.66 -2.23
CA TYR A 71 -3.82 -10.77 -3.36
C TYR A 71 -5.09 -10.24 -3.99
N ARG A 72 -6.12 -11.09 -4.11
CA ARG A 72 -7.44 -10.68 -4.58
C ARG A 72 -8.09 -9.70 -3.60
N ALA A 73 -7.92 -9.92 -2.29
CA ALA A 73 -8.39 -8.98 -1.28
C ALA A 73 -7.70 -7.61 -1.40
N ILE A 74 -6.40 -7.57 -1.71
CA ILE A 74 -5.70 -6.31 -1.96
C ILE A 74 -6.35 -5.51 -3.11
N LEU A 75 -6.58 -6.15 -4.27
CA LEU A 75 -7.20 -5.48 -5.42
C LEU A 75 -8.65 -5.02 -5.17
N ASN A 76 -9.37 -5.71 -4.28
CA ASN A 76 -10.75 -5.37 -3.95
C ASN A 76 -10.87 -4.23 -2.93
N ASN A 77 -9.91 -4.12 -2.02
CA ASN A 77 -10.00 -3.22 -0.86
C ASN A 77 -9.16 -1.96 -1.00
N PHE A 78 -8.18 -1.94 -1.91
CA PHE A 78 -7.26 -0.83 -2.08
C PHE A 78 -7.20 -0.35 -3.53
N ASN A 79 -6.85 0.92 -3.71
CA ASN A 79 -6.51 1.45 -5.02
C ASN A 79 -5.07 1.05 -5.36
N VAL A 80 -4.91 0.11 -6.29
CA VAL A 80 -3.59 -0.36 -6.72
C VAL A 80 -3.22 0.28 -8.04
N LYS A 81 -2.07 0.96 -8.08
CA LYS A 81 -1.48 1.49 -9.32
C LYS A 81 -0.24 0.67 -9.66
N SER A 82 -0.01 0.43 -10.94
CA SER A 82 1.13 -0.35 -11.40
C SER A 82 1.87 0.36 -12.53
N TYR A 83 3.19 0.24 -12.51
CA TYR A 83 4.11 0.85 -13.45
C TYR A 83 5.11 -0.24 -13.86
N PHE A 84 5.36 -0.34 -15.16
CA PHE A 84 6.21 -1.36 -15.75
C PHE A 84 7.29 -0.68 -16.58
N GLU A 85 8.55 -0.95 -16.30
CA GLU A 85 9.71 -0.36 -16.98
C GLU A 85 10.89 -1.32 -16.91
N ASP A 86 11.63 -1.50 -18.01
CA ASP A 86 12.87 -2.29 -18.10
C ASP A 86 12.85 -3.62 -17.31
N ASP A 87 11.88 -4.49 -17.63
CA ASP A 87 11.67 -5.81 -17.00
C ASP A 87 11.36 -5.78 -15.48
N ASN A 88 11.05 -4.61 -14.93
CA ASN A 88 10.68 -4.45 -13.53
C ASN A 88 9.24 -3.91 -13.38
N VAL A 89 8.65 -4.19 -12.22
CA VAL A 89 7.31 -3.72 -11.85
C VAL A 89 7.37 -2.95 -10.54
N VAL A 90 6.87 -1.72 -10.56
CA VAL A 90 6.57 -0.98 -9.33
C VAL A 90 5.07 -0.90 -9.16
N MET A 91 4.59 -1.22 -7.96
CA MET A 91 3.18 -1.08 -7.61
C MET A 91 3.02 -0.20 -6.37
N LEU A 92 1.91 0.54 -6.35
CA LEU A 92 1.49 1.38 -5.24
C LEU A 92 0.19 0.82 -4.68
N MET A 93 0.11 0.67 -3.36
CA MET A 93 -1.17 0.45 -2.66
C MET A 93 -1.60 1.76 -2.00
N CYS A 94 -2.84 2.19 -2.25
CA CYS A 94 -3.32 3.50 -1.84
C CYS A 94 -4.70 3.47 -1.19
N GLU A 95 -4.94 4.45 -0.33
CA GLU A 95 -6.24 4.75 0.30
C GLU A 95 -6.69 6.13 -0.20
N GLY A 96 -7.62 6.15 -1.14
CA GLY A 96 -7.93 7.36 -1.90
C GLY A 96 -6.70 7.87 -2.68
N ASP A 97 -6.34 9.13 -2.45
CA ASP A 97 -5.15 9.77 -3.04
C ASP A 97 -3.89 9.66 -2.17
N SER A 98 -3.95 8.93 -1.05
CA SER A 98 -2.81 8.77 -0.14
C SER A 98 -2.08 7.44 -0.38
N LEU A 99 -0.76 7.50 -0.50
CA LEU A 99 0.10 6.31 -0.61
C LEU A 99 0.16 5.56 0.74
N ILE A 100 -0.03 4.24 0.71
CA ILE A 100 0.22 3.35 1.87
C ILE A 100 1.61 2.73 1.76
N ILE A 101 1.91 2.15 0.59
CA ILE A 101 3.19 1.47 0.30
C ILE A 101 3.47 1.56 -1.20
N GLU A 102 4.73 1.84 -1.52
CA GLU A 102 5.34 1.67 -2.85
C GLU A 102 6.25 0.43 -2.77
N ASP A 103 6.20 -0.45 -3.76
CA ASP A 103 7.05 -1.63 -3.79
C ASP A 103 7.49 -1.94 -5.23
N ALA A 104 8.77 -2.22 -5.42
CA ALA A 104 9.39 -2.45 -6.71
C ALA A 104 9.53 -3.94 -7.09
N GLY A 105 9.02 -4.87 -6.27
CA GLY A 105 8.91 -6.30 -6.58
C GLY A 105 10.23 -7.07 -6.74
N CYS A 106 11.36 -6.37 -6.77
CA CYS A 106 12.68 -6.94 -6.67
C CYS A 106 13.03 -7.20 -5.19
N THR A 107 14.09 -7.96 -4.93
CA THR A 107 14.54 -8.32 -3.55
C THR A 107 15.00 -7.13 -2.70
N ALA A 108 14.82 -5.90 -3.19
CA ALA A 108 14.99 -4.70 -2.41
C ALA A 108 14.00 -4.66 -1.26
N LYS A 109 14.44 -4.13 -0.12
CA LYS A 109 13.61 -4.02 1.08
C LYS A 109 12.39 -3.15 0.76
N VAL A 110 11.21 -3.65 1.13
CA VAL A 110 9.93 -2.93 1.29
C VAL A 110 10.16 -1.43 1.46
N GLU A 111 9.78 -0.63 0.47
CA GLU A 111 9.86 0.82 0.54
C GLU A 111 8.76 1.31 1.49
N LYS A 112 9.10 1.29 2.79
CA LYS A 112 8.49 2.07 3.88
C LYS A 112 6.95 2.12 3.84
N VAL A 113 6.30 1.27 4.64
CA VAL A 113 4.89 1.47 4.99
C VAL A 113 4.74 2.84 5.66
N PHE A 114 3.91 3.72 5.10
CA PHE A 114 3.73 5.06 5.64
C PHE A 114 2.80 5.04 6.85
N GLU A 115 3.38 5.22 8.04
CA GLU A 115 2.66 5.43 9.30
C GLU A 115 1.82 6.71 9.24
N CYS A 116 0.91 6.86 10.20
CA CYS A 116 -0.06 7.95 10.17
C CYS A 116 0.50 9.36 10.27
N GLY A 117 -0.14 10.25 9.51
CA GLY A 117 0.26 11.64 9.32
C GLY A 117 -0.04 12.10 7.90
N GLU A 118 0.69 13.11 7.44
CA GLU A 118 0.65 13.55 6.05
C GLU A 118 1.34 12.51 5.17
N ARG A 119 0.54 11.67 4.50
CA ARG A 119 1.05 10.67 3.55
C ARG A 119 1.34 11.35 2.21
N PRO A 120 2.36 10.90 1.47
CA PRO A 120 2.57 11.41 0.12
C PRO A 120 1.38 11.06 -0.76
N ALA A 121 1.22 11.84 -1.83
CA ALA A 121 0.24 11.53 -2.87
C ALA A 121 0.51 10.13 -3.42
N CYS A 122 -0.55 9.42 -3.80
CA CYS A 122 -0.50 8.13 -4.48
C CYS A 122 0.07 8.29 -5.90
N ALA A 123 1.37 8.51 -5.97
CA ALA A 123 2.14 8.77 -7.18
C ALA A 123 3.52 8.13 -7.04
N LEU A 124 4.02 7.62 -8.17
CA LEU A 124 5.31 6.94 -8.24
C LEU A 124 6.45 7.87 -7.81
N SER A 125 7.34 7.39 -6.94
CA SER A 125 8.56 8.12 -6.62
C SER A 125 9.52 8.20 -7.82
N THR A 126 10.31 9.27 -7.91
CA THR A 126 11.23 9.49 -9.05
C THR A 126 12.36 8.46 -9.17
N ASN A 127 12.53 7.57 -8.19
CA ASN A 127 13.62 6.60 -8.17
C ASN A 127 13.15 5.15 -7.97
N ALA A 128 11.85 4.87 -8.01
CA ALA A 128 11.31 3.54 -7.68
C ALA A 128 11.95 2.40 -8.48
N PHE A 129 12.16 2.59 -9.78
CA PHE A 129 12.82 1.59 -10.65
C PHE A 129 14.34 1.49 -10.47
N LYS A 130 14.99 2.48 -9.85
CA LYS A 130 16.45 2.44 -9.62
C LYS A 130 16.83 1.46 -8.51
N VAL A 131 15.87 1.06 -7.69
CA VAL A 131 16.11 0.19 -6.53
C VAL A 131 16.39 -1.26 -6.95
N CYS A 132 15.95 -1.65 -8.15
CA CYS A 132 16.12 -2.99 -8.69
C CYS A 132 17.40 -3.21 -9.52
N ASN A 133 18.33 -2.25 -9.52
CA ASN A 133 19.57 -2.26 -10.32
C ASN A 133 20.85 -2.40 -9.49
#